data_AF-A0A954CME6-F1
#
_entry.id   AF-A0A954CME6-F1
#
_cell.length_a   1.000
_cell.length_b   1.000
_cell.length_c   1.000
_cell.angle_alpha   90.00
_cell.angle_beta   90.00
_cell.angle_gamma   90.00
#
_symmetry.space_group_name_H-M   'P 1'
#
loop_
_entity.id
_entity.type
_entity.pdbx_description
1 polymer ?
#
loop_
_entity_poly.entity_id
_entity_poly.type
_entity_poly.pdbx_seq_one_letter_code
_entity_poly.pdbx_strand_id
1 'polypeptide(L)'
;MSATTSAATLLRELQEKADLLRIDTSGRIGINQAAMVCDVHPETLRNWHKRGRLSATRATGRRNLMFKLRDLAKAKATAHL
;
A
#
# COMPACT_ATOMS: atom_id res chain seq x y z
N MET A 1 -25.70 1.98 -5.64
CA MET A 1 -25.37 1.38 -4.33
C MET A 1 -23.86 1.15 -4.30
N SER A 2 -23.10 2.17 -3.94
CA SER A 2 -21.63 2.05 -3.87
C SER A 2 -21.28 1.33 -2.58
N ALA A 3 -20.78 0.10 -2.67
CA ALA A 3 -20.27 -0.62 -1.53
C ALA A 3 -19.07 0.17 -0.98
N THR A 4 -19.19 0.72 0.23
CA THR A 4 -18.07 1.33 0.93
C THR A 4 -17.09 0.19 1.25
N THR A 5 -16.08 -0.01 0.41
CA THR A 5 -15.13 -1.11 0.60
C THR A 5 -14.38 -0.88 1.91
N SER A 6 -14.63 -1.75 2.89
CA SER A 6 -14.00 -1.68 4.21
C SER A 6 -12.48 -1.90 4.08
N ALA A 7 -11.71 -1.22 4.94
CA ALA A 7 -10.26 -1.40 5.02
C ALA A 7 -9.86 -2.86 5.30
N ALA A 8 -10.70 -3.63 5.98
CA ALA A 8 -10.47 -5.07 6.21
C ALA A 8 -10.57 -5.89 4.92
N THR A 9 -11.51 -5.54 4.03
CA THR A 9 -11.66 -6.18 2.72
C THR A 9 -10.45 -5.87 1.84
N LEU A 10 -10.05 -4.60 1.77
CA LEU A 10 -8.85 -4.22 1.01
C LEU A 10 -7.60 -4.89 1.54
N LEU A 11 -7.45 -5.02 2.86
CA LEU A 11 -6.28 -5.71 3.42
C LEU A 11 -6.18 -7.17 2.95
N ARG A 12 -7.32 -7.88 2.87
CA ARG A 12 -7.35 -9.25 2.35
C ARG A 12 -6.99 -9.30 0.87
N GLU A 13 -7.60 -8.44 0.06
CA GLU A 13 -7.30 -8.31 -1.38
C GLU A 13 -5.81 -8.03 -1.63
N LEU A 14 -5.25 -7.07 -0.89
CA LEU A 14 -3.83 -6.73 -0.99
C LEU A 14 -2.93 -7.89 -0.52
N GLN A 15 -3.33 -8.65 0.49
CA GLN A 15 -2.58 -9.82 0.94
C GLN A 15 -2.59 -10.92 -0.12
N GLU A 16 -3.76 -11.26 -0.66
CA GLU A 16 -3.89 -12.25 -1.74
C GLU A 16 -3.05 -11.86 -2.96
N LYS A 17 -3.09 -10.59 -3.37
CA LYS A 17 -2.28 -10.10 -4.49
C LYS A 17 -0.78 -10.14 -4.20
N ALA A 18 -0.37 -9.86 -2.96
CA ALA A 18 1.03 -9.98 -2.57
C ALA A 18 1.50 -11.45 -2.58
N ASP A 19 0.67 -12.37 -2.11
CA ASP A 19 0.95 -13.80 -2.12
C ASP A 19 1.11 -14.32 -3.56
N LEU A 20 0.22 -13.90 -4.47
CA LEU A 20 0.31 -14.21 -5.91
C LEU A 20 1.61 -13.69 -6.54
N LEU A 21 2.06 -12.50 -6.12
CA LEU A 21 3.30 -11.88 -6.59
C LEU A 21 4.56 -12.38 -5.85
N ARG A 22 4.41 -13.29 -4.89
CA ARG A 22 5.49 -13.77 -4.00
C ARG A 22 6.24 -12.63 -3.30
N ILE A 23 5.48 -11.61 -2.86
CA ILE A 23 6.01 -10.46 -2.11
C ILE A 23 5.82 -10.74 -0.63
N ASP A 24 6.92 -10.77 0.13
CA ASP A 24 6.87 -10.87 1.59
C ASP A 24 6.28 -9.60 2.21
N THR A 25 5.06 -9.72 2.75
CA THR A 25 4.34 -8.63 3.43
C THR A 25 4.41 -8.71 4.95
N SER A 26 5.15 -9.67 5.53
CA SER A 26 5.30 -9.81 6.98
C SER A 26 5.94 -8.57 7.64
N GLY A 27 6.77 -7.86 6.86
CA GLY A 27 7.45 -6.64 7.27
C GLY A 27 6.97 -5.39 6.52
N ARG A 28 7.95 -4.66 5.95
CA ARG A 28 7.69 -3.49 5.12
C ARG A 28 8.10 -3.80 3.68
N ILE A 29 7.28 -3.36 2.74
CA ILE A 29 7.53 -3.55 1.31
C ILE A 29 7.96 -2.23 0.67
N GLY A 30 8.80 -2.32 -0.36
CA GLY A 30 9.27 -1.15 -1.10
C GLY A 30 8.18 -0.54 -1.98
N ILE A 31 8.38 0.72 -2.40
CA ILE A 31 7.38 1.46 -3.19
C ILE A 31 6.92 0.74 -4.47
N ASN A 32 7.81 0.04 -5.18
CA ASN A 32 7.45 -0.67 -6.41
C ASN A 32 6.57 -1.89 -6.12
N GLN A 33 6.93 -2.67 -5.08
CA GLN A 33 6.13 -3.80 -4.62
C GLN A 33 4.76 -3.34 -4.11
N ALA A 34 4.75 -2.28 -3.30
CA ALA A 34 3.52 -1.67 -2.81
C ALA A 34 2.61 -1.20 -3.96
N ALA A 35 3.18 -0.61 -5.01
CA ALA A 35 2.47 -0.15 -6.18
C ALA A 35 1.80 -1.31 -6.94
N MET A 36 2.55 -2.41 -7.15
CA MET A 36 2.03 -3.62 -7.78
C MET A 36 0.88 -4.25 -6.98
N VAL A 37 1.05 -4.37 -5.66
CA VAL A 37 0.03 -4.93 -4.77
C VAL A 37 -1.22 -4.04 -4.73
N CYS A 38 -1.06 -2.72 -4.73
CA CYS A 38 -2.18 -1.78 -4.71
C CYS A 38 -2.84 -1.55 -6.07
N ASP A 39 -2.24 -2.03 -7.17
CA ASP A 39 -2.65 -1.75 -8.54
C ASP A 39 -2.63 -0.25 -8.91
N VAL A 40 -1.60 0.46 -8.46
CA VAL A 40 -1.45 1.89 -8.72
C VAL A 40 -0.04 2.21 -9.20
N HIS A 41 0.15 3.38 -9.79
CA HIS A 41 1.48 3.87 -10.12
C HIS A 41 2.29 4.22 -8.85
N PRO A 42 3.62 3.99 -8.79
CA PRO A 42 4.45 4.37 -7.65
C PRO A 42 4.33 5.85 -7.26
N GLU A 43 4.13 6.73 -8.25
CA GLU A 43 3.91 8.17 -8.01
C GLU A 43 2.62 8.43 -7.20
N THR A 44 1.58 7.62 -7.39
CA THR A 44 0.35 7.69 -6.59
C THR A 44 0.65 7.45 -5.12
N LEU A 45 1.48 6.46 -4.79
CA LEU A 45 1.90 6.20 -3.41
C LEU A 45 2.78 7.32 -2.85
N ARG A 46 3.66 7.93 -3.65
CA ARG A 46 4.42 9.12 -3.24
C ARG A 46 3.49 10.28 -2.92
N ASN A 47 2.46 10.48 -3.72
CA ASN A 47 1.46 11.52 -3.50
C ASN A 47 0.62 11.26 -2.25
N TRP A 48 0.21 10.02 -2.00
CA TRP A 48 -0.47 9.67 -0.74
C TRP A 48 0.42 9.94 0.48
N HIS A 49 1.71 9.62 0.39
CA HIS A 49 2.66 9.91 1.45
C HIS A 49 2.87 11.42 1.66
N LYS A 50 3.13 12.17 0.58
CA LYS A 50 3.29 13.65 0.62
C LYS A 50 2.07 14.34 1.21
N ARG A 51 0.87 13.81 0.96
CA ARG A 51 -0.42 14.32 1.48
C ARG A 51 -0.73 13.84 2.90
N GLY A 52 0.18 13.12 3.57
CA GLY A 52 0.00 12.59 4.92
C GLY A 52 -1.00 11.44 5.04
N ARG A 53 -1.49 10.89 3.93
CA ARG A 53 -2.48 9.80 3.89
C ARG A 53 -1.86 8.42 4.08
N LEU A 54 -0.56 8.30 3.80
CA LEU A 54 0.19 7.05 3.89
C LEU A 54 1.48 7.28 4.67
N SER A 55 1.66 6.55 5.77
CA SER A 55 2.90 6.58 6.52
C SER A 55 3.96 5.73 5.82
N ALA A 56 5.16 6.30 5.67
CA ALA A 56 6.30 5.62 5.09
C ALA A 56 7.49 5.76 6.03
N THR A 57 8.35 4.76 6.05
CA THR A 57 9.67 4.88 6.69
C THR A 57 10.73 4.64 5.66
N ARG A 58 11.83 5.39 5.77
CA ARG A 58 13.03 5.14 4.99
C ARG A 58 13.85 4.09 5.75
N ALA A 59 14.12 2.95 5.13
CA ALA A 59 15.10 2.04 5.71
C ALA A 59 16.49 2.65 5.56
N THR A 60 17.29 2.59 6.63
CA THR A 60 18.68 3.04 6.64
C THR A 60 19.44 2.41 5.47
N GLY A 61 20.09 3.22 4.64
CA GLY A 61 20.83 2.76 3.46
C GLY A 61 19.99 2.46 2.21
N ARG A 62 18.65 2.50 2.28
CA ARG A 62 17.77 2.34 1.11
C ARG A 62 17.22 3.70 0.66
N ARG A 63 17.33 3.98 -0.64
CA ARG A 63 16.76 5.20 -1.26
C ARG A 63 15.22 5.17 -1.35
N ASN A 64 14.60 4.00 -1.16
CA ASN A 64 13.17 3.79 -1.39
C ASN A 64 12.34 3.85 -0.11
N LEU A 65 11.13 4.42 -0.23
CA LEU A 65 10.11 4.43 0.81
C LEU A 65 9.62 3.00 1.08
N MET A 66 9.43 2.67 2.36
CA MET A 66 8.93 1.38 2.80
C MET A 66 7.61 1.51 3.56
N PHE A 67 6.67 0.64 3.22
CA PHE A 67 5.28 0.71 3.64
C PHE A 67 4.83 -0.58 4.32
N LYS A 68 3.94 -0.48 5.30
CA LYS A 68 3.22 -1.63 5.84
C LYS A 68 1.98 -1.89 4.98
N LEU A 69 1.65 -3.15 4.75
CA LEU A 69 0.47 -3.54 3.96
C LEU A 69 -0.84 -2.97 4.55
N ARG A 70 -0.95 -2.97 5.88
CA ARG A 70 -2.10 -2.41 6.60
C ARG A 70 -2.30 -0.91 6.33
N ASP A 71 -1.21 -0.16 6.23
CA ASP A 71 -1.30 1.29 5.98
C ASP A 71 -1.70 1.58 4.53
N LEU A 72 -1.24 0.74 3.59
CA LEU A 72 -1.67 0.80 2.18
C LEU A 72 -3.18 0.53 2.03
N ALA A 73 -3.70 -0.50 2.72
CA ALA A 73 -5.14 -0.81 2.71
C ALA A 73 -5.99 0.36 3.23
N LYS A 74 -5.56 0.99 4.33
CA LYS A 74 -6.23 2.18 4.88
C LYS A 74 -6.17 3.36 3.91
N ALA A 75 -5.00 3.65 3.34
CA ALA A 75 -4.83 4.73 2.39
C ALA A 75 -5.69 4.53 1.13
N LYS A 76 -5.78 3.29 0.62
CA LYS A 76 -6.63 2.93 -0.54
C LYS A 76 -8.11 3.08 -0.21
N ALA A 77 -8.56 2.69 0.99
CA ALA A 77 -9.95 2.91 1.44
C ALA A 77 -10.32 4.40 1.46
N THR A 78 -9.40 5.26 1.90
CA THR A 78 -9.63 6.72 1.94
C THR A 78 -9.46 7.39 0.57
N ALA A 79 -8.82 6.73 -0.40
CA ALA A 79 -8.62 7.25 -1.75
C ALA A 79 -9.81 6.99 -2.69
N HIS A 80 -10.68 6.02 -2.38
CA HIS A 80 -11.93 5.75 -3.09
C HIS A 80 -13.07 6.68 -2.62
N LEU A 81 -12.88 7.99 -2.82
CA LEU A 81 -13.97 8.95 -2.97
C LEU A 81 -14.24 9.18 -4.46
#